data_AF-A0A9D2I462-F1
#
_entry.id   AF-A0A9D2I462-F1
#
_cell.length_a   1.000
_cell.length_b   1.000
_cell.length_c   1.000
_cell.angle_alpha   90.00
_cell.angle_beta   90.00
_cell.angle_gamma   90.00
#
_symmetry.space_group_name_H-M   'P 1'
#
loop_
_entity.id
_entity.type
_entity.pdbx_description
1 polymer ?
#
loop_
_entity_poly.entity_id
_entity_poly.type
_entity_poly.pdbx_seq_one_letter_code
_entity_poly.pdbx_strand_id
1 'polypeptide(L)'
;MKKKMAIVLSAILACSMGMTAMAAPSPSIQQETVQNVTVNTSVTVTGTPQVSSISSEASAVLAGTTFRNAAGQAVDASSVRVVVAPSDLASMQESAGEIAAAMTTDASTIYNFTGLSSLALTDNTDTLNVLDQVYVGLQDDNGDTVSHNGSVSTTFLLRDILGGETMEEGETIQALYQRADGSWVVLPVVIRNGVVAIALPAFSAPVKVVFLLAKGTPMEDVQVTVRSPQT
;
A
#
# COMPACT_ATOMS: atom_id res chain seq x y z
N MET A 1 4.99 -38.86 -53.72
CA MET A 1 5.44 -37.53 -53.24
C MET A 1 4.55 -37.09 -52.08
N LYS A 2 5.14 -36.54 -51.00
CA LYS A 2 4.55 -35.91 -49.77
C LYS A 2 3.87 -36.90 -48.77
N LYS A 3 4.52 -37.42 -47.70
CA LYS A 3 5.04 -36.90 -46.41
C LYS A 3 3.98 -36.54 -45.33
N LYS A 4 4.17 -37.14 -44.13
CA LYS A 4 3.78 -36.76 -42.74
C LYS A 4 2.49 -37.40 -42.19
N MET A 5 2.59 -38.42 -41.32
CA MET A 5 2.72 -38.35 -39.84
C MET A 5 1.54 -37.67 -39.14
N ALA A 6 0.73 -38.47 -38.43
CA ALA A 6 -0.07 -38.02 -37.29
C ALA A 6 0.15 -39.00 -36.15
N ILE A 7 0.60 -38.41 -35.04
CA ILE A 7 1.06 -39.04 -33.81
C ILE A 7 -0.16 -39.46 -32.98
N VAL A 8 -0.03 -40.67 -32.45
CA VAL A 8 -0.70 -41.28 -31.28
C VAL A 8 -1.52 -40.30 -30.43
N LEU A 9 -2.85 -40.42 -30.53
CA LEU A 9 -3.81 -39.87 -29.60
C LEU A 9 -4.13 -40.96 -28.56
N SER A 10 -3.46 -40.92 -27.41
CA SER A 10 -3.85 -41.77 -26.27
C SER A 10 -3.28 -41.25 -24.95
N ALA A 11 -4.20 -41.15 -23.98
CA ALA A 11 -4.01 -40.91 -22.54
C ALA A 11 -3.57 -39.47 -22.20
N ILE A 12 -4.15 -38.77 -21.22
CA ILE A 12 -4.57 -39.22 -19.90
C ILE A 12 -5.78 -38.37 -19.48
N LEU A 13 -6.93 -39.03 -19.32
CA LEU A 13 -8.08 -38.56 -18.58
C LEU A 13 -7.96 -39.18 -17.18
N ALA A 14 -7.22 -38.55 -16.27
CA ALA A 14 -7.17 -38.93 -14.86
C ALA A 14 -6.63 -37.77 -14.02
N CYS A 15 -7.24 -37.59 -12.84
CA CYS A 15 -6.84 -36.69 -11.76
C CYS A 15 -7.37 -35.24 -11.83
N SER A 16 -8.69 -35.06 -11.89
CA SER A 16 -9.33 -33.81 -11.48
C SER A 16 -10.25 -34.02 -10.27
N MET A 17 -9.74 -34.60 -9.19
CA MET A 17 -10.36 -34.51 -7.86
C MET A 17 -9.27 -34.59 -6.81
N GLY A 18 -9.11 -33.52 -6.02
CA GLY A 18 -8.23 -33.51 -4.85
C GLY A 18 -7.20 -32.39 -4.84
N MET A 19 -7.63 -31.14 -4.89
CA MET A 19 -6.86 -30.07 -4.25
C MET A 19 -7.78 -29.34 -3.29
N THR A 20 -7.75 -29.78 -2.04
CA THR A 20 -8.02 -28.90 -0.91
C THR A 20 -7.02 -27.76 -1.02
N ALA A 21 -7.50 -26.56 -1.35
CA ALA A 21 -6.73 -25.34 -1.27
C ALA A 21 -6.28 -25.17 0.19
N MET A 22 -5.06 -25.60 0.50
CA MET A 22 -4.42 -25.25 1.75
C MET A 22 -4.01 -23.78 1.62
N ALA A 23 -4.81 -22.90 2.21
CA ALA A 23 -4.46 -21.49 2.35
C ALA A 23 -3.04 -21.41 2.92
N ALA A 24 -2.15 -20.71 2.22
CA ALA A 24 -0.85 -20.39 2.76
C ALA A 24 -1.08 -19.65 4.09
N PRO A 25 -0.31 -19.97 5.15
CA PRO A 25 -0.42 -19.24 6.40
C PRO A 25 -0.19 -17.75 6.11
N SER A 26 -1.17 -16.94 6.49
CA SER A 26 -1.11 -15.48 6.36
C SER A 26 0.17 -14.96 7.03
N PRO A 27 0.89 -13.99 6.44
CA PRO A 27 2.04 -13.37 7.10
C PRO A 27 1.57 -12.77 8.42
N SER A 28 2.00 -13.34 9.54
CA SER A 28 1.71 -12.83 10.87
C SER A 28 2.64 -11.66 11.17
N ILE A 29 2.07 -10.53 11.57
CA ILE A 29 2.82 -9.40 12.11
C ILE A 29 3.32 -9.80 13.49
N GLN A 30 4.60 -9.53 13.81
CA GLN A 30 5.04 -9.63 15.19
C GLN A 30 4.34 -8.53 15.98
N GLN A 31 3.49 -8.91 16.93
CA GLN A 31 2.91 -8.01 17.91
C GLN A 31 4.01 -7.58 18.90
N GLU A 32 4.88 -6.67 18.46
CA GLU A 32 5.65 -5.86 19.39
C GLU A 32 4.68 -4.88 20.04
N THR A 33 4.57 -4.91 21.37
CA THR A 33 3.72 -3.95 22.10
C THR A 33 4.27 -2.55 21.88
N VAL A 34 3.47 -1.67 21.25
CA VAL A 34 3.82 -0.25 21.10
C VAL A 34 4.05 0.34 22.48
N GLN A 35 5.31 0.67 22.80
CA GLN A 35 5.66 1.21 24.11
C GLN A 35 5.45 2.72 24.17
N ASN A 36 5.56 3.39 23.01
CA ASN A 36 5.42 4.83 22.90
C ASN A 36 4.90 5.22 21.51
N VAL A 37 4.20 6.36 21.43
CA VAL A 37 3.68 6.92 20.17
C VAL A 37 4.20 8.34 20.01
N THR A 38 4.86 8.61 18.89
CA THR A 38 5.36 9.93 18.52
C THR A 38 4.73 10.36 17.21
N VAL A 39 4.38 11.64 17.10
CA VAL A 39 3.86 12.24 15.87
C VAL A 39 4.79 13.38 15.49
N ASN A 40 5.30 13.31 14.27
CA ASN A 40 6.13 14.36 13.72
C ASN A 40 5.32 15.66 13.58
N THR A 41 5.81 16.72 14.22
CA THR A 41 5.15 18.03 14.24
C THR A 41 5.71 19.01 13.21
N SER A 42 6.75 18.60 12.47
CA SER A 42 7.45 19.43 11.50
C SER A 42 6.82 19.42 10.10
N VAL A 43 5.96 18.45 9.80
CA VAL A 43 5.27 18.38 8.51
C VAL A 43 4.22 19.49 8.39
N THR A 44 4.18 20.16 7.24
CA THR A 44 3.37 21.36 7.04
C THR A 44 1.87 21.02 6.98
N VAL A 45 1.21 21.28 8.11
CA VAL A 45 -0.19 20.99 8.49
C VAL A 45 -1.25 21.71 7.63
N THR A 46 -0.86 22.58 6.70
CA THR A 46 -1.75 23.54 6.01
C THR A 46 -1.47 23.71 4.50
N GLY A 47 -0.91 22.70 3.85
CA GLY A 47 -0.69 22.74 2.40
C GLY A 47 -1.98 22.75 1.57
N THR A 48 -1.94 23.35 0.39
CA THR A 48 -3.04 23.20 -0.59
C THR A 48 -3.00 21.80 -1.20
N PRO A 49 -4.14 21.19 -1.51
CA PRO A 49 -4.18 19.91 -2.21
C PRO A 49 -3.34 19.94 -3.49
N GLN A 50 -2.50 18.93 -3.66
CA GLN A 50 -1.72 18.72 -4.87
C GLN A 50 -2.58 17.93 -5.85
N VAL A 51 -2.72 18.44 -7.08
CA VAL A 51 -3.53 17.81 -8.13
C VAL A 51 -2.64 17.47 -9.31
N SER A 52 -2.66 16.22 -9.73
CA SER A 52 -1.86 15.74 -10.87
C SER A 52 -2.69 14.83 -11.77
N SER A 53 -2.26 14.68 -13.03
CA SER A 53 -2.86 13.69 -13.93
C SER A 53 -2.64 12.27 -13.41
N ILE A 54 -3.65 11.41 -13.55
CA ILE A 54 -3.62 9.99 -13.15
C ILE A 54 -2.52 9.19 -13.86
N SER A 55 -2.05 9.70 -15.00
CA SER A 55 -0.92 9.14 -15.74
C SER A 55 0.09 10.26 -15.95
N SER A 56 1.07 10.35 -15.06
CA SER A 56 2.10 11.38 -15.05
C SER A 56 3.42 10.83 -14.49
N GLU A 57 4.44 11.68 -14.32
CA GLU A 57 5.66 11.29 -13.60
C GLU A 57 5.38 11.00 -12.11
N ALA A 58 4.29 11.55 -11.56
CA ALA A 58 3.92 11.42 -10.15
C ALA A 58 2.87 10.32 -9.89
N SER A 59 2.31 9.70 -10.94
CA SER A 59 1.28 8.67 -10.80
C SER A 59 1.26 7.69 -11.95
N ALA A 60 0.94 6.43 -11.65
CA ALA A 60 0.81 5.36 -12.62
C ALA A 60 -0.43 4.51 -12.34
N VAL A 61 -1.00 3.92 -13.39
CA VAL A 61 -2.19 3.08 -13.31
C VAL A 61 -1.86 1.67 -13.77
N LEU A 62 -2.27 0.68 -12.99
CA LEU A 62 -2.14 -0.72 -13.40
C LEU A 62 -3.03 -1.00 -14.62
N ALA A 63 -2.49 -1.70 -15.62
CA ALA A 63 -3.24 -2.09 -16.81
C ALA A 63 -4.54 -2.84 -16.45
N GLY A 64 -5.64 -2.48 -17.13
CA GLY A 64 -6.97 -3.04 -16.84
C GLY A 64 -7.77 -2.32 -15.75
N THR A 65 -7.19 -1.29 -15.11
CA THR A 65 -7.94 -0.40 -14.22
C THR A 65 -8.96 0.41 -15.02
N THR A 66 -10.20 0.45 -14.51
CA THR A 66 -11.30 1.27 -15.04
C THR A 66 -11.75 2.25 -13.97
N PHE A 67 -12.23 3.40 -14.42
CA PHE A 67 -12.67 4.50 -13.55
C PHE A 67 -14.17 4.71 -13.67
N ARG A 68 -14.82 4.98 -12.53
CA ARG A 68 -16.27 5.21 -12.48
C ARG A 68 -16.64 6.36 -11.56
N ASN A 69 -17.59 7.18 -11.97
CA ASN A 69 -18.18 8.21 -11.12
C ASN A 69 -19.15 7.58 -10.09
N ALA A 70 -19.72 8.43 -9.21
CA ALA A 70 -20.67 7.98 -8.20
C ALA A 70 -21.94 7.31 -8.77
N ALA A 71 -22.34 7.64 -10.00
CA ALA A 71 -23.46 7.00 -10.70
C ALA A 71 -23.07 5.64 -11.34
N GLY A 72 -21.82 5.21 -11.20
CA GLY A 72 -21.29 3.99 -11.77
C GLY A 72 -20.96 4.10 -13.27
N GLN A 73 -21.02 5.29 -13.86
CA GLN A 73 -20.71 5.54 -15.26
C GLN A 73 -19.19 5.56 -15.46
N ALA A 74 -18.72 5.04 -16.60
CA ALA A 74 -17.30 5.04 -16.93
C ALA A 74 -16.78 6.46 -17.12
N VAL A 75 -15.61 6.74 -16.54
CA VAL A 75 -14.86 7.99 -16.68
C VAL A 75 -13.61 7.70 -17.50
N ASP A 76 -13.29 8.56 -18.47
CA ASP A 76 -12.08 8.42 -19.27
C ASP A 76 -10.85 8.67 -18.40
N ALA A 77 -9.82 7.83 -18.51
CA ALA A 77 -8.62 7.98 -17.69
C ALA A 77 -7.94 9.35 -17.89
N SER A 78 -8.02 9.95 -19.07
CA SER A 78 -7.43 11.27 -19.34
C SER A 78 -8.12 12.42 -18.59
N SER A 79 -9.37 12.25 -18.15
CA SER A 79 -10.07 13.23 -17.31
C SER A 79 -9.89 12.98 -15.82
N VAL A 80 -9.22 11.89 -15.42
CA VAL A 80 -8.99 11.56 -14.01
C VAL A 80 -7.73 12.26 -13.48
N ARG A 81 -7.81 12.73 -12.25
CA ARG A 81 -6.74 13.38 -11.50
C ARG A 81 -6.53 12.68 -10.16
N VAL A 82 -5.27 12.56 -9.74
CA VAL A 82 -4.93 12.23 -8.35
C VAL A 82 -4.94 13.53 -7.56
N VAL A 83 -5.66 13.51 -6.44
CA VAL A 83 -5.71 14.62 -5.48
C VAL A 83 -5.09 14.14 -4.18
N VAL A 84 -3.99 14.77 -3.79
CA VAL A 84 -3.30 14.53 -2.52
C VAL A 84 -3.52 15.73 -1.62
N ALA A 85 -4.30 15.55 -0.57
CA ALA A 85 -4.53 16.59 0.44
C ALA A 85 -3.71 16.30 1.69
N PRO A 86 -3.06 17.30 2.30
CA PRO A 86 -2.37 17.13 3.57
C PRO A 86 -3.37 16.92 4.71
N SER A 87 -2.90 16.37 5.82
CA SER A 87 -3.67 16.21 7.05
C SER A 87 -3.20 17.18 8.13
N ASP A 88 -4.09 17.47 9.08
CA ASP A 88 -3.69 18.23 10.26
C ASP A 88 -3.10 17.35 11.38
N LEU A 89 -2.47 18.01 12.36
CA LEU A 89 -1.80 17.32 13.46
C LEU A 89 -2.78 16.51 14.32
N ALA A 90 -4.01 17.00 14.49
CA ALA A 90 -5.04 16.30 15.25
C ALA A 90 -5.41 14.98 14.57
N SER A 91 -5.60 15.00 13.25
CA SER A 91 -5.87 13.81 12.43
C SER A 91 -4.69 12.82 12.48
N MET A 92 -3.46 13.32 12.47
CA MET A 92 -2.26 12.47 12.60
C MET A 92 -2.20 11.79 13.97
N GLN A 93 -2.50 12.51 15.05
CA GLN A 93 -2.56 11.95 16.41
C GLN A 93 -3.66 10.90 16.55
N GLU A 94 -4.83 11.13 15.95
CA GLU A 94 -5.92 10.16 15.93
C GLU A 94 -5.48 8.87 15.22
N SER A 95 -4.91 8.99 14.01
CA SER A 95 -4.41 7.82 13.27
C SER A 95 -3.30 7.08 14.00
N ALA A 96 -2.42 7.80 14.69
CA ALA A 96 -1.38 7.17 15.52
C ALA A 96 -2.01 6.30 16.62
N GLY A 97 -3.05 6.79 17.29
CA GLY A 97 -3.83 6.04 18.27
C GLY A 97 -4.55 4.84 17.67
N GLU A 98 -5.16 5.00 16.49
CA GLU A 98 -5.83 3.91 15.77
C GLU A 98 -4.86 2.79 15.36
N ILE A 99 -3.67 3.14 14.86
CA ILE A 99 -2.63 2.19 14.48
C ILE A 99 -2.08 1.49 15.72
N ALA A 100 -1.79 2.22 16.80
CA ALA A 100 -1.32 1.62 18.05
C ALA A 100 -2.37 0.65 18.66
N ALA A 101 -3.66 0.99 18.58
CA ALA A 101 -4.74 0.10 18.97
C ALA A 101 -4.83 -1.14 18.05
N ALA A 102 -4.62 -0.98 16.75
CA ALA A 102 -4.58 -2.08 15.78
C ALA A 102 -3.41 -3.05 16.01
N MET A 103 -2.28 -2.55 16.51
CA MET A 103 -1.14 -3.40 16.86
C MET A 103 -1.38 -4.23 18.12
N THR A 104 -2.30 -3.82 18.99
CA THR A 104 -2.54 -4.45 20.31
C THR A 104 -3.84 -5.23 20.40
N THR A 105 -4.72 -5.15 19.40
CA THR A 105 -6.05 -5.77 19.43
C THR A 105 -6.36 -6.54 18.14
N ASP A 106 -7.16 -7.60 18.24
CA ASP A 106 -7.66 -8.34 17.07
C ASP A 106 -8.77 -7.57 16.31
N ALA A 107 -9.25 -6.44 16.85
CA ALA A 107 -10.39 -5.68 16.33
C ALA A 107 -10.05 -4.88 15.06
N SER A 108 -8.79 -4.51 14.88
CA SER A 108 -8.28 -3.86 13.67
C SER A 108 -7.05 -4.62 13.18
N THR A 109 -7.26 -5.45 12.17
CA THR A 109 -6.16 -6.24 11.58
C THR A 109 -5.28 -5.36 10.72
N ILE A 110 -3.96 -5.46 10.93
CA ILE A 110 -2.98 -4.94 9.99
C ILE A 110 -2.62 -6.06 9.00
N TYR A 111 -2.83 -5.84 7.71
CA TYR A 111 -2.51 -6.83 6.67
C TYR A 111 -1.16 -6.54 6.02
N ASN A 112 -0.24 -7.50 6.04
CA ASN A 112 1.06 -7.41 5.37
C ASN A 112 1.04 -8.06 3.97
N PHE A 113 1.17 -7.24 2.92
CA PHE A 113 1.29 -7.69 1.53
C PHE A 113 2.70 -7.54 0.95
N THR A 114 3.69 -7.22 1.78
CA THR A 114 5.10 -7.05 1.33
C THR A 114 5.78 -8.39 1.00
N GLY A 115 5.18 -9.52 1.41
CA GLY A 115 5.80 -10.85 1.29
C GLY A 115 6.85 -11.13 2.37
N LEU A 116 7.03 -10.23 3.35
CA LEU A 116 7.91 -10.43 4.50
C LEU A 116 7.24 -11.28 5.58
N SER A 117 8.02 -12.16 6.22
CA SER A 117 7.56 -13.04 7.31
C SER A 117 7.38 -12.32 8.66
N SER A 118 7.84 -11.07 8.76
CA SER A 118 7.68 -10.17 9.89
C SER A 118 7.59 -8.74 9.37
N LEU A 119 6.84 -7.88 10.05
CA LEU A 119 6.80 -6.44 9.77
C LEU A 119 6.89 -5.70 11.11
N ALA A 120 8.00 -5.01 11.32
CA ALA A 120 8.11 -4.04 12.42
C ALA A 120 7.51 -2.71 11.93
N LEU A 121 6.60 -2.14 12.72
CA LEU A 121 6.00 -0.82 12.46
C LEU A 121 6.55 0.26 13.39
N THR A 122 7.37 -0.18 14.35
CA THR A 122 8.12 0.63 15.31
C THR A 122 9.51 0.92 14.77
N ASP A 123 10.12 1.99 15.25
CA ASP A 123 11.53 2.30 15.01
C ASP A 123 12.49 1.36 15.76
N ASN A 124 13.78 1.69 15.76
CA ASN A 124 14.80 0.93 16.51
C ASN A 124 14.66 1.05 18.05
N THR A 125 13.71 1.83 18.56
CA THR A 125 13.43 2.07 19.98
C THR A 125 12.05 1.56 20.44
N ASP A 126 11.39 0.73 19.62
CA ASP A 126 10.04 0.21 19.85
C ASP A 126 8.95 1.32 19.88
N THR A 127 9.22 2.46 19.26
CA THR A 127 8.31 3.61 19.19
C THR A 127 7.56 3.63 17.85
N LEU A 128 6.24 3.82 17.89
CA LEU A 128 5.45 4.10 16.70
C LEU A 128 5.63 5.58 16.34
N ASN A 129 6.41 5.85 15.29
CA ASN A 129 6.68 7.21 14.83
C ASN A 129 5.88 7.51 13.56
N VAL A 130 4.83 8.32 13.70
CA VAL A 130 4.09 8.84 12.55
C VAL A 130 4.85 10.00 11.93
N LEU A 131 5.32 9.80 10.71
CA LEU A 131 6.10 10.78 9.95
C LEU A 131 5.19 11.79 9.25
N ASP A 132 4.20 11.31 8.50
CA ASP A 132 3.28 12.15 7.72
C ASP A 132 1.95 11.43 7.52
N GLN A 133 0.90 12.20 7.25
CA GLN A 133 -0.41 11.70 6.83
C GLN A 133 -0.98 12.54 5.69
N VAL A 134 -1.46 11.85 4.67
CA VAL A 134 -2.15 12.45 3.53
C VAL A 134 -3.47 11.74 3.24
N TYR A 135 -4.39 12.47 2.61
CA TYR A 135 -5.56 11.91 1.96
C TYR A 135 -5.31 11.82 0.46
N VAL A 136 -5.47 10.63 -0.10
CA VAL A 136 -5.34 10.41 -1.54
C VAL A 136 -6.70 10.07 -2.11
N GLY A 137 -7.19 10.88 -3.04
CA GLY A 137 -8.44 10.66 -3.76
C GLY A 137 -8.25 10.75 -5.27
N LEU A 138 -9.26 10.30 -6.00
CA LEU A 138 -9.36 10.52 -7.45
C LEU A 138 -10.55 11.43 -7.73
N GLN A 139 -10.35 12.38 -8.65
CA GLN A 139 -11.39 13.26 -9.13
C GLN A 139 -11.40 13.30 -10.66
N ASP A 140 -12.53 13.66 -11.25
CA ASP A 140 -12.58 14.02 -12.67
C ASP A 140 -12.33 15.53 -12.88
N ASP A 141 -12.40 16.00 -14.13
CA ASP A 141 -12.20 17.41 -14.47
C ASP A 141 -13.26 18.36 -13.86
N ASN A 142 -14.40 17.83 -13.40
CA ASN A 142 -15.44 18.60 -12.72
C ASN A 142 -15.21 18.66 -11.19
N GLY A 143 -14.21 17.94 -10.68
CA GLY A 143 -13.96 17.78 -9.25
C GLY A 143 -14.80 16.69 -8.60
N ASP A 144 -15.55 15.90 -9.38
CA ASP A 144 -16.38 14.82 -8.85
C ASP A 144 -15.50 13.63 -8.47
N THR A 145 -15.83 12.95 -7.36
CA THR A 145 -15.07 11.79 -6.89
C THR A 145 -15.16 10.62 -7.88
N VAL A 146 -14.02 10.01 -8.15
CA VAL A 146 -13.86 8.87 -9.03
C VAL A 146 -13.44 7.64 -8.23
N SER A 147 -14.07 6.52 -8.53
CA SER A 147 -13.71 5.19 -8.02
C SER A 147 -12.95 4.39 -9.09
N HIS A 148 -12.20 3.38 -8.67
CA HIS A 148 -11.52 2.46 -9.58
C HIS A 148 -11.52 1.02 -9.06
N ASN A 149 -11.29 0.05 -9.95
CA ASN A 149 -11.28 -1.38 -9.62
C ASN A 149 -9.88 -2.04 -9.66
N GLY A 150 -8.84 -1.27 -9.98
CA GLY A 150 -7.46 -1.75 -10.09
C GLY A 150 -6.54 -1.12 -9.05
N SER A 151 -5.31 -0.81 -9.45
CA SER A 151 -4.32 -0.17 -8.58
C SER A 151 -3.80 1.13 -9.21
N VAL A 152 -3.66 2.15 -8.36
CA VAL A 152 -3.11 3.46 -8.72
C VAL A 152 -1.91 3.71 -7.82
N SER A 153 -0.78 4.06 -8.42
CA SER A 153 0.42 4.47 -7.70
C SER A 153 0.52 5.98 -7.64
N THR A 154 1.08 6.50 -6.56
CA THR A 154 1.37 7.94 -6.39
C THR A 154 2.73 8.11 -5.72
N THR A 155 3.38 9.24 -5.99
CA THR A 155 4.71 9.55 -5.46
C THR A 155 4.70 10.78 -4.56
N PHE A 156 5.64 10.81 -3.61
CA PHE A 156 5.87 11.88 -2.66
C PHE A 156 7.37 12.19 -2.60
N LEU A 157 7.73 13.41 -2.22
CA LEU A 157 9.12 13.71 -1.93
C LEU A 157 9.46 13.14 -0.55
N LEU A 158 10.61 12.45 -0.46
CA LEU A 158 11.10 11.89 0.80
C LEU A 158 11.25 12.96 1.89
N ARG A 159 11.71 14.16 1.51
CA ARG A 159 11.88 15.29 2.43
C ARG A 159 10.55 15.75 3.05
N ASP A 160 9.46 15.64 2.30
CA ASP A 160 8.15 16.12 2.74
C ASP A 160 7.55 15.14 3.76
N ILE A 161 7.74 13.83 3.51
CA ILE A 161 7.37 12.77 4.46
C ILE A 161 8.19 12.88 5.74
N LEU A 162 9.49 13.12 5.64
CA LEU A 162 10.35 13.19 6.82
C LEU A 162 10.15 14.48 7.63
N GLY A 163 9.74 15.60 7.03
CA GLY A 163 9.49 16.89 7.70
C GLY A 163 10.71 17.56 8.36
N GLY A 164 11.82 16.83 8.54
CA GLY A 164 12.98 17.21 9.34
C GLY A 164 13.62 16.04 10.10
N GLU A 165 12.92 14.91 10.22
CA GLU A 165 13.44 13.68 10.79
C GLU A 165 14.58 13.11 9.94
N THR A 166 15.58 12.53 10.62
CA THR A 166 16.67 11.80 9.97
C THR A 166 16.49 10.32 10.26
N MET A 167 16.60 9.49 9.23
CA MET A 167 16.52 8.04 9.37
C MET A 167 17.87 7.50 9.85
N GLU A 168 17.85 6.71 10.91
CA GLU A 168 19.02 6.00 11.43
C GLU A 168 19.32 4.76 10.59
N GLU A 169 20.50 4.18 10.79
CA GLU A 169 20.87 2.93 10.15
C GLU A 169 19.86 1.81 10.52
N GLY A 170 19.40 1.10 9.49
CA GLY A 170 18.40 0.04 9.66
C GLY A 170 16.95 0.53 9.71
N GLU A 171 16.68 1.84 9.61
CA GLU A 171 15.32 2.35 9.51
C GLU A 171 14.84 2.44 8.05
N THR A 172 13.54 2.34 7.86
CA THR A 172 12.83 2.46 6.59
C THR A 172 11.54 3.25 6.78
N ILE A 173 10.92 3.68 5.68
CA ILE A 173 9.56 4.22 5.69
C ILE A 173 8.60 3.09 5.38
N GLN A 174 7.56 2.97 6.20
CA GLN A 174 6.40 2.14 5.93
C GLN A 174 5.18 3.02 5.67
N ALA A 175 4.36 2.66 4.69
CA ALA A 175 3.07 3.31 4.46
C ALA A 175 1.93 2.36 4.78
N LEU A 176 0.87 2.88 5.41
CA LEU A 176 -0.37 2.18 5.64
C LEU A 176 -1.52 3.00 5.10
N TYR A 177 -2.56 2.35 4.60
CA TYR A 177 -3.83 3.03 4.35
C TYR A 177 -4.95 2.39 5.16
N GLN A 178 -5.93 3.20 5.51
CA GLN A 178 -7.13 2.74 6.21
C GLN A 178 -8.21 2.35 5.21
N ARG A 179 -8.78 1.16 5.39
CA ARG A 179 -9.95 0.68 4.65
C ARG A 179 -11.23 1.27 5.23
N ALA A 180 -12.32 1.21 4.45
CA ALA A 180 -13.64 1.66 4.89
C ALA A 180 -14.21 0.88 6.11
N ASP A 181 -13.70 -0.32 6.37
CA ASP A 181 -14.04 -1.13 7.54
C ASP A 181 -13.21 -0.79 8.79
N GLY A 182 -12.33 0.22 8.71
CA GLY A 182 -11.44 0.65 9.80
C GLY A 182 -10.15 -0.15 9.93
N SER A 183 -9.98 -1.24 9.15
CA SER A 183 -8.73 -2.01 9.15
C SER A 183 -7.61 -1.29 8.41
N TRP A 184 -6.36 -1.58 8.79
CA TRP A 184 -5.18 -0.98 8.20
C TRP A 184 -4.47 -1.96 7.29
N VAL A 185 -4.00 -1.48 6.14
CA VAL A 185 -3.27 -2.31 5.18
C VAL A 185 -1.94 -1.68 4.87
N VAL A 186 -0.90 -2.51 4.96
CA VAL A 186 0.47 -2.16 4.67
C VAL A 186 0.64 -2.06 3.16
N LEU A 187 1.07 -0.89 2.70
CA LEU A 187 1.34 -0.63 1.30
C LEU A 187 2.78 -0.99 0.95
N PRO A 188 3.02 -1.53 -0.27
CA PRO A 188 4.37 -1.58 -0.82
C PRO A 188 4.93 -0.15 -0.96
N VAL A 189 6.13 0.07 -0.42
CA VAL A 189 6.85 1.34 -0.52
C VAL A 189 8.13 1.13 -1.35
N VAL A 190 8.36 2.00 -2.32
CA VAL A 190 9.61 2.05 -3.08
C VAL A 190 10.24 3.43 -2.88
N ILE A 191 11.45 3.45 -2.36
CA ILE A 191 12.22 4.69 -2.18
C ILE A 191 13.37 4.70 -3.18
N ARG A 192 13.43 5.73 -4.03
CA ARG A 192 14.52 5.90 -4.99
C ARG A 192 14.76 7.37 -5.28
N ASN A 193 16.01 7.81 -5.25
CA ASN A 193 16.44 9.16 -5.60
C ASN A 193 15.65 10.27 -4.87
N GLY A 194 15.33 10.06 -3.59
CA GLY A 194 14.59 11.03 -2.78
C GLY A 194 13.08 11.10 -3.07
N VAL A 195 12.54 10.12 -3.80
CA VAL A 195 11.10 9.96 -4.06
C VAL A 195 10.62 8.68 -3.38
N VAL A 196 9.46 8.78 -2.74
CA VAL A 196 8.73 7.66 -2.15
C VAL A 196 7.52 7.37 -3.04
N ALA A 197 7.40 6.14 -3.53
CA ALA A 197 6.26 5.68 -4.32
C ALA A 197 5.48 4.62 -3.54
N ILE A 198 4.16 4.72 -3.58
CA ILE A 198 3.23 3.72 -3.01
C ILE A 198 2.24 3.27 -4.08
N ALA A 199 1.76 2.05 -3.95
CA ALA A 199 0.69 1.50 -4.80
C ALA A 199 -0.59 1.33 -3.97
N LEU A 200 -1.62 2.11 -4.28
CA LEU A 200 -2.92 2.04 -3.63
C LEU A 200 -3.80 0.99 -4.32
N PRO A 201 -4.49 0.12 -3.56
CA PRO A 201 -5.51 -0.77 -4.09
C PRO A 201 -6.78 0.02 -4.44
N ALA A 202 -7.81 -0.68 -4.93
CA ALA A 202 -9.10 -0.08 -5.28
C ALA A 202 -9.74 0.68 -4.10
N PHE A 203 -10.09 1.94 -4.33
CA PHE A 203 -10.89 2.76 -3.44
C PHE A 203 -11.95 3.58 -4.19
N SER A 204 -12.97 4.04 -3.46
CA SER A 204 -14.11 4.79 -4.02
C SER A 204 -14.31 6.17 -3.39
N ALA A 205 -13.48 6.53 -2.42
CA ALA A 205 -13.46 7.82 -1.73
C ALA A 205 -12.01 8.11 -1.31
N PRO A 206 -11.66 9.38 -1.01
CA PRO A 206 -10.32 9.70 -0.51
C PRO A 206 -9.91 8.79 0.65
N VAL A 207 -8.77 8.14 0.52
CA VAL A 207 -8.24 7.23 1.53
C VAL A 207 -7.16 7.91 2.35
N LYS A 208 -7.17 7.60 3.65
CA LYS A 208 -6.15 8.05 4.59
C LYS A 208 -4.91 7.18 4.42
N VAL A 209 -3.76 7.80 4.15
CA VAL A 209 -2.45 7.16 4.05
C VAL A 209 -1.54 7.74 5.12
N VAL A 210 -0.95 6.87 5.94
CA VAL A 210 -0.04 7.23 7.04
C VAL A 210 1.33 6.67 6.73
N PHE A 211 2.35 7.52 6.83
CA PHE A 211 3.76 7.15 6.74
C PHE A 211 4.33 7.01 8.14
N LEU A 212 5.04 5.91 8.37
CA LEU A 212 5.70 5.58 9.62
C LEU A 212 7.20 5.44 9.39
N LEU A 213 7.98 5.81 10.40
CA LEU A 213 9.35 5.35 10.54
C LEU A 213 9.31 3.98 11.18
N ALA A 214 9.91 3.01 10.50
CA ALA A 214 9.87 1.61 10.88
C ALA A 214 11.27 1.01 10.83
N LYS A 215 11.51 0.00 11.65
CA LYS A 215 12.72 -0.81 11.59
C LYS A 215 12.68 -1.70 10.35
N GLY A 216 13.63 -1.46 9.47
CA GLY A 216 13.88 -2.28 8.28
C GLY A 216 14.55 -3.60 8.65
N THR A 217 14.27 -4.63 7.86
CA THR A 217 15.08 -5.87 7.88
C THR A 217 16.15 -5.74 6.79
N PRO A 218 17.45 -5.97 7.10
CA PRO A 218 18.50 -6.00 6.10
C PRO A 218 18.16 -6.97 4.97
N MET A 219 18.49 -6.62 3.72
CA MET A 219 18.14 -7.47 2.55
C MET A 219 18.71 -8.89 2.66
N GLU A 220 19.86 -9.04 3.31
CA GLU A 220 20.50 -10.34 3.59
C GLU A 220 19.71 -11.22 4.57
N ASP A 221 18.90 -10.61 5.44
CA ASP A 221 18.03 -11.28 6.40
C ASP A 221 16.60 -11.49 5.86
N VAL A 222 16.26 -10.86 4.73
CA VAL A 222 15.00 -11.11 4.04
C VAL A 222 15.04 -12.52 3.43
N GLN A 223 14.46 -13.50 4.12
CA GLN A 223 14.29 -14.84 3.59
C GLN A 223 13.26 -14.84 2.46
N VAL A 224 13.72 -14.62 1.22
CA VAL A 224 12.89 -14.81 0.03
C VAL A 224 12.71 -16.31 -0.18
N THR A 225 11.67 -16.89 0.40
CA THR A 225 11.25 -18.24 -0.01
C THR A 225 10.59 -18.12 -1.38
N VAL A 226 11.39 -18.13 -2.45
CA VAL A 226 10.86 -18.25 -3.81
C VAL A 226 10.32 -19.67 -3.94
N ARG A 227 9.02 -19.85 -3.68
CA ARG A 227 8.34 -21.06 -4.15
C ARG A 227 8.12 -20.91 -5.65
N SER A 228 8.86 -21.69 -6.43
CA SER A 228 8.52 -21.91 -7.83
C SER A 228 7.05 -22.32 -7.93
N PRO A 229 6.30 -21.91 -8.97
CA PRO A 229 4.98 -22.48 -9.24
C PRO A 229 5.17 -23.99 -9.28
N GLN A 230 4.60 -24.71 -8.31
CA GLN A 230 4.63 -26.16 -8.34
C GLN A 230 3.71 -26.58 -9.48
N THR A 231 4.31 -27.10 -10.55
CA THR A 231 3.64 -27.75 -11.69
C THR A 231 2.89 -28.99 -11.25
#